data_AF-A0A1L0CFR5-F1
#
_entry.id   AF-A0A1L0CFR5-F1
#
_cell.length_a   1.000
_cell.length_b   1.000
_cell.length_c   1.000
_cell.angle_alpha   90.00
_cell.angle_beta   90.00
_cell.angle_gamma   90.00
#
_symmetry.space_group_name_H-M   'P 1'
#
loop_
_entity.id
_entity.type
_entity.pdbx_description
1 polymer ?
#
loop_
_entity_poly.entity_id
_entity_poly.type
_entity_poly.pdbx_seq_one_letter_code
_entity_poly.pdbx_strand_id
1 'polypeptide(L)' 'MISVENNQFIVPMPPSSTYEIPVESCDTHVKIFAWVIQLTDKTWVTKDIIEDFIETALNHHGLSRPTV' A
#
# COMPACT_ATOMS: atom_id res chain seq x y z
N MET A 1 -9.66 -2.55 3.46
CA MET A 1 -9.70 -3.35 2.22
C MET A 1 -9.24 -2.46 1.10
N ILE A 2 -7.96 -2.57 0.80
CA ILE A 2 -7.32 -1.92 -0.35
C ILE A 2 -7.65 -2.74 -1.60
N SER A 3 -8.09 -2.07 -2.66
CA SER A 3 -8.35 -2.69 -3.96
C SER A 3 -7.28 -2.29 -4.98
N VAL A 4 -7.19 -3.05 -6.08
CA VAL A 4 -6.34 -2.70 -7.23
C VAL A 4 -7.25 -2.39 -8.41
N GLU A 5 -7.19 -1.17 -8.91
CA GLU A 5 -8.03 -0.67 -10.01
C GLU A 5 -7.19 0.20 -10.93
N ASN A 6 -7.32 0.04 -12.26
CA ASN A 6 -6.63 0.89 -13.25
C ASN A 6 -5.12 1.07 -13.00
N ASN A 7 -4.43 0.01 -12.58
CA ASN A 7 -3.00 0.04 -12.23
C ASN A 7 -2.65 0.94 -11.02
N GLN A 8 -3.61 1.14 -10.11
CA GLN A 8 -3.47 1.86 -8.85
C GLN A 8 -3.90 0.95 -7.68
N PHE A 9 -3.20 1.04 -6.56
CA PHE A 9 -3.74 0.62 -5.27
C PHE A 9 -4.63 1.73 -4.72
N ILE A 10 -5.85 1.38 -4.34
CA ILE A 10 -6.86 2.30 -3.84
C ILE A 10 -6.89 2.21 -2.32
N VAL A 11 -6.30 3.21 -1.66
CA VAL A 11 -6.24 3.27 -0.20
C VAL A 11 -7.41 4.12 0.32
N PRO A 12 -8.25 3.60 1.23
CA PRO A 12 -9.37 4.37 1.78
C PRO A 12 -8.87 5.53 2.64
N MET A 13 -9.36 6.74 2.36
CA MET A 13 -9.02 7.97 3.08
C MET A 13 -10.30 8.64 3.63
N PRO A 14 -10.40 8.92 4.93
CA PRO A 14 -11.52 9.70 5.49
C PRO A 14 -11.59 11.12 4.89
N PRO A 15 -12.79 11.71 4.73
CA PRO A 15 -14.10 11.21 5.18
C PRO A 15 -14.80 10.25 4.22
N SER A 16 -14.46 10.22 2.93
CA SER A 16 -15.03 9.31 1.90
C SER A 16 -14.26 9.46 0.58
N SER A 17 -12.93 9.50 0.65
CA SER A 17 -12.06 9.67 -0.50
C SER A 17 -11.09 8.50 -0.61
N THR A 18 -10.32 8.48 -1.68
CA THR A 18 -9.28 7.48 -1.93
C THR A 18 -7.94 8.18 -2.09
N TYR A 19 -6.89 7.45 -1.76
CA TYR A 19 -5.51 7.80 -2.07
C TYR A 19 -4.96 6.73 -3.01
N GLU A 20 -4.50 7.16 -4.17
CA GLU A 20 -4.05 6.27 -5.24
C GLU A 20 -2.54 6.11 -5.21
N ILE A 21 -2.06 4.86 -5.29
CA ILE A 21 -0.65 4.53 -5.36
C ILE A 21 -0.38 3.73 -6.64
N PRO A 22 0.48 4.18 -7.56
CA PRO A 22 0.75 3.45 -8.79
C PRO A 22 1.32 2.06 -8.52
N VAL A 23 0.76 1.03 -9.14
CA VAL A 23 1.19 -0.36 -8.94
C VAL A 23 2.68 -0.55 -9.26
N GLU A 24 3.16 0.08 -10.34
CA GLU A 24 4.57 0.06 -10.77
C GLU A 24 5.55 0.68 -9.75
N SER A 25 5.02 1.51 -8.86
CA SER A 25 5.79 2.10 -7.77
C SER A 25 5.84 1.21 -6.53
N CYS A 26 5.41 -0.05 -6.63
CA CYS A 26 5.43 -1.05 -5.54
C CYS A 26 5.87 -2.45 -6.00
N ASP A 27 6.55 -2.57 -7.14
CA ASP A 27 7.00 -3.86 -7.74
C ASP A 27 8.23 -4.51 -7.06
N THR A 28 8.75 -3.90 -5.99
CA THR A 28 9.88 -4.43 -5.20
C THR A 28 9.66 -4.15 -3.71
N HIS A 29 10.27 -4.96 -2.84
CA HIS A 29 10.22 -4.72 -1.39
C HIS A 29 10.71 -3.33 -0.99
N VAL A 30 11.75 -2.80 -1.64
CA VAL A 30 12.31 -1.48 -1.36
C VAL A 30 11.32 -0.37 -1.68
N LYS A 31 10.63 -0.48 -2.82
CA LYS A 31 9.61 0.49 -3.24
C LYS A 31 8.37 0.43 -2.33
N ILE A 32 7.92 -0.77 -1.96
CA ILE A 32 6.84 -0.96 -0.97
C ILE A 32 7.23 -0.29 0.35
N PHE A 33 8.44 -0.51 0.84
CA PHE A 33 8.94 0.11 2.06
C PHE A 33 8.95 1.64 1.97
N ALA A 34 9.44 2.21 0.87
CA ALA A 34 9.44 3.66 0.66
C ALA A 34 8.02 4.25 0.74
N TRP A 35 7.03 3.57 0.16
CA TRP A 35 5.63 3.96 0.25
C TRP A 35 5.06 3.83 1.65
N VAL A 36 5.41 2.77 2.39
CA VAL A 36 5.01 2.63 3.79
C VAL A 36 5.50 3.82 4.60
N ILE A 37 6.76 4.23 4.45
CA ILE A 37 7.30 5.43 5.12
C ILE A 37 6.48 6.67 4.76
N GLN A 38 6.21 6.90 3.48
CA GLN A 38 5.39 8.04 3.04
C GLN A 38 3.95 7.99 3.58
N LEU A 39 3.36 6.80 3.71
CA LEU A 39 2.03 6.61 4.28
C LEU A 39 2.04 6.89 5.79
N THR A 40 3.13 6.59 6.51
CA THR A 40 3.22 6.91 7.95
C THR A 40 3.21 8.41 8.25
N ASP A 41 3.54 9.27 7.27
CA ASP A 41 3.42 10.73 7.42
C ASP A 41 1.96 11.23 7.36
N LYS A 42 1.01 10.38 6.97
CA LYS A 42 -0.40 10.75 6.81
C LYS A 42 -1.15 10.53 8.11
N THR A 43 -1.77 11.58 8.65
CA THR A 43 -2.49 11.54 9.93
C THR A 43 -3.70 10.60 9.96
N TRP A 44 -4.20 10.18 8.79
CA TRP A 44 -5.33 9.28 8.65
C TRP A 44 -4.92 7.81 8.44
N VAL A 45 -3.64 7.54 8.23
CA VAL A 45 -3.15 6.16 8.03
C VAL A 45 -3.03 5.47 9.37
N THR A 46 -3.67 4.30 9.47
CA THR A 46 -3.58 3.43 10.63
C THR A 46 -2.64 2.26 10.36
N LYS A 47 -2.24 1.54 11.41
CA LYS A 47 -1.49 0.30 11.28
C LYS A 47 -2.21 -0.71 10.38
N ASP A 48 -3.53 -0.85 10.51
CA ASP A 48 -4.33 -1.77 9.71
C ASP A 48 -4.27 -1.41 8.21
N ILE A 49 -4.26 -0.12 7.87
CA ILE A 49 -4.09 0.34 6.47
C ILE A 49 -2.70 -0.04 5.95
N ILE A 50 -1.66 0.10 6.77
CA ILE A 50 -0.29 -0.28 6.39
C ILE A 50 -0.18 -1.78 6.16
N GLU A 51 -0.73 -2.60 7.06
CA GLU A 51 -0.70 -4.06 6.93
C GLU A 51 -1.47 -4.52 5.68
N ASP A 52 -2.68 -3.99 5.45
CA ASP A 52 -3.49 -4.26 4.27
C ASP A 52 -2.76 -3.83 2.98
N PHE A 53 -2.05 -2.70 3.01
CA PHE A 53 -1.30 -2.19 1.86
C PHE A 53 -0.13 -3.11 1.51
N ILE A 54 0.67 -3.47 2.51
CA ILE A 54 1.83 -4.34 2.35
C ILE A 54 1.37 -5.69 1.79
N GLU A 55 0.35 -6.31 2.39
CA GLU A 55 -0.14 -7.62 1.95
C GLU A 55 -0.70 -7.57 0.53
N THR A 56 -1.48 -6.54 0.21
CA THR A 56 -2.03 -6.35 -1.14
C THR A 56 -0.93 -6.14 -2.17
N ALA A 57 0.08 -5.30 -1.88
CA ALA A 57 1.18 -5.03 -2.80
C ALA A 57 2.09 -6.26 -3.01
N LEU A 58 2.41 -6.99 -1.93
CA LEU A 58 3.21 -8.21 -2.02
C LEU A 58 2.49 -9.28 -2.84
N ASN A 59 1.21 -9.54 -2.55
CA ASN A 59 0.41 -10.52 -3.27
C ASN A 59 0.24 -10.17 -4.75
N HIS A 60 0.00 -8.89 -5.06
CA HIS A 60 -0.14 -8.43 -6.44
C HIS A 60 1.12 -8.68 -7.28
N HIS A 61 2.30 -8.47 -6.70
CA HIS A 61 3.59 -8.62 -7.37
C HIS A 61 4.24 -10.00 -7.18
N GLY A 62 3.57 -10.95 -6.50
CA GLY A 62 4.12 -12.27 -6.20
C GLY A 62 5.38 -12.23 -5.31
N LEU A 63 5.51 -11.20 -4.48
CA LEU A 63 6.63 -11.01 -3.57
C LEU A 63 6.37 -11.75 -2.25
N SER A 64 7.40 -12.41 -1.71
CA SER A 64 7.30 -13.05 -0.40
C SER A 64 7.35 -12.04 0.74
N ARG A 65 6.63 -12.30 1.83
CA ARG A 65 6.77 -11.53 3.06
C ARG A 65 8.18 -11.74 3.63
N PRO A 66 8.94 -10.67 3.94
CA PRO A 66 10.24 -10.83 4.61
C PRO A 66 10.06 -11.50 5.97
N THR A 67 10.89 -12.51 6.25
CA THR A 67 11.01 -13.12 7.58
C THR A 67 12.18 -12.46 8.30
N VAL A 68 11.94 -12.02 9.54
CA VAL A 68 13.00 -11.54 10.45
C VAL A 68 13.74 -12.68 11.12
#